data_AF-A0A925J1H4-F1
#
_entry.id   AF-A0A925J1H4-F1
#
_cell.length_a   1.000
_cell.length_b   1.000
_cell.length_c   1.000
_cell.angle_alpha   90.00
_cell.angle_beta   90.00
_cell.angle_gamma   90.00
#
_symmetry.space_group_name_H-M   'P 1'
#
loop_
_entity.id
_entity.type
_entity.pdbx_description
1 polymer ?
#
loop_
_entity_poly.entity_id
_entity_poly.type
_entity_poly.pdbx_seq_one_letter_code
_entity_poly.pdbx_strand_id
1 'polypeptide(L)'
;MSALPPYALTPPTFRFRALVALAERLPLGGDRELVLATFVTARVLWDWSVLSESTDASQARSAGTRHWVQSLTLPPQSRIVFQQLIDAMTRSDRPGVIAAWERTLSLAARAMNGAARPDLKALAGRLATGSAT
;
A
#
# COMPACT_ATOMS: atom_id res chain seq x y z
N MET A 1 -10.83 32.88 2.61
CA MET A 1 -10.04 31.86 1.87
C MET A 1 -9.07 32.61 0.98
N SER A 2 -7.77 32.57 1.27
CA SER A 2 -6.77 33.28 0.47
C SER A 2 -6.60 32.54 -0.87
N ALA A 3 -6.77 33.23 -1.99
CA ALA A 3 -6.55 32.65 -3.31
C ALA A 3 -5.06 32.33 -3.48
N LEU A 4 -4.74 31.13 -3.98
CA LEU A 4 -3.35 30.75 -4.28
C LEU A 4 -2.82 31.66 -5.40
N PRO A 5 -1.58 32.17 -5.29
CA PRO A 5 -0.99 33.00 -6.33
C PRO A 5 -0.87 32.22 -7.65
N PRO A 6 -0.84 32.89 -8.82
CA PRO A 6 -0.88 32.23 -10.13
C PRO A 6 0.28 31.25 -10.40
N TYR A 7 1.39 31.41 -9.69
CA TYR A 7 2.60 30.59 -9.77
C TYR A 7 2.77 29.66 -8.56
N ALA A 8 1.75 29.51 -7.70
CA ALA A 8 1.82 28.54 -6.62
C ALA A 8 1.79 27.12 -7.20
N LEU A 9 2.79 26.32 -6.84
CA LEU A 9 2.82 24.90 -7.16
C LEU A 9 1.69 24.19 -6.40
N THR A 10 1.09 23.19 -7.05
CA THR A 10 0.16 22.28 -6.36
C THR A 10 0.90 21.63 -5.19
N PRO A 11 0.39 21.76 -3.95
CA PRO A 11 1.04 21.15 -2.79
C PRO A 11 1.16 19.63 -2.97
N PRO A 12 2.34 19.02 -2.71
CA PRO A 12 2.50 17.58 -2.82
C PRO A 12 1.62 16.86 -1.79
N THR A 13 0.91 15.82 -2.24
CA THR A 13 0.06 15.02 -1.34
C THR A 13 0.84 13.80 -0.84
N PHE A 14 1.10 13.74 0.46
CA PHE A 14 1.68 12.56 1.10
C PHE A 14 0.57 11.53 1.42
N ARG A 15 0.39 10.57 0.50
CA ARG A 15 -0.60 9.49 0.64
C ARG A 15 -0.28 8.59 1.83
N PHE A 16 -1.32 8.08 2.49
CA PHE A 16 -1.22 7.15 3.62
C PHE A 16 -0.44 7.69 4.82
N ARG A 17 -0.44 9.03 5.01
CA ARG A 17 0.24 9.70 6.14
C ARG A 17 -0.13 9.12 7.50
N ALA A 18 -1.38 8.66 7.64
CA ALA A 18 -1.89 8.08 8.88
C ALA A 18 -1.25 6.73 9.21
N LEU A 19 -0.83 5.94 8.21
CA LEU A 19 -0.08 4.70 8.44
C LEU A 19 1.34 4.98 8.92
N VAL A 20 2.00 5.99 8.36
CA VAL A 20 3.34 6.39 8.79
C VAL A 20 3.31 6.92 10.21
N ALA A 21 2.39 7.85 10.51
CA ALA A 21 2.21 8.38 11.85
C ALA A 21 1.82 7.31 12.89
N LEU A 22 1.16 6.23 12.46
CA LEU A 22 0.86 5.08 13.30
C LEU A 22 2.12 4.25 13.57
N ALA A 23 2.89 3.92 12.53
CA ALA A 23 4.13 3.15 12.66
C ALA A 23 5.17 3.84 13.58
N GLU A 24 5.24 5.17 13.55
CA GLU A 24 6.12 5.98 14.41
C GLU A 24 5.80 5.84 15.90
N ARG A 25 4.55 5.55 16.25
CA ARG A 25 4.08 5.44 17.64
C ARG A 25 4.11 4.02 18.19
N LEU A 26 4.26 3.03 17.32
CA LEU A 26 4.30 1.63 17.70
C LEU A 26 5.72 1.23 18.14
N PRO A 27 5.84 0.32 19.12
CA PRO A 27 7.14 -0.24 19.49
C PRO A 27 7.77 -0.96 18.30
N LEU A 28 9.10 -1.11 18.32
CA LEU A 28 9.79 -1.95 17.34
C LEU A 28 9.35 -3.41 17.52
N GLY A 29 9.09 -4.10 16.41
CA GLY A 29 8.59 -5.48 16.38
C GLY A 29 7.07 -5.60 16.25
N GLY A 30 6.63 -6.69 15.59
CA GLY A 30 5.23 -7.08 15.48
C GLY A 30 4.37 -6.11 14.66
N ASP A 31 3.53 -5.34 15.36
CA ASP A 31 2.49 -4.49 14.76
C ASP A 31 3.08 -3.33 13.96
N ARG A 32 4.25 -2.80 14.34
CA ARG A 32 4.91 -1.73 13.57
C ARG A 32 5.31 -2.21 12.19
N GLU A 33 5.93 -3.38 12.09
CA GLU A 33 6.39 -4.01 10.87
C GLU A 33 5.21 -4.38 10.00
N LEU A 34 4.10 -4.83 10.61
CA LEU A 34 2.83 -5.05 9.92
C LEU A 34 2.32 -3.75 9.27
N VAL A 35 2.28 -2.65 10.03
CA VAL A 35 1.83 -1.34 9.52
C VAL A 35 2.77 -0.81 8.43
N LEU A 36 4.09 -0.98 8.58
CA LEU A 36 5.07 -0.59 7.58
C LEU A 36 4.92 -1.41 6.29
N ALA A 37 4.72 -2.73 6.41
CA ALA A 37 4.44 -3.60 5.28
C ALA A 37 3.16 -3.20 4.56
N THR A 38 2.09 -2.89 5.29
CA THR A 38 0.85 -2.35 4.73
C THR A 38 1.06 -1.00 4.04
N PHE A 39 1.86 -0.09 4.62
CA PHE A 39 2.16 1.21 4.03
C PHE A 39 2.89 1.06 2.68
N VAL A 40 3.97 0.28 2.64
CA VAL A 40 4.76 0.12 1.40
C VAL A 40 3.94 -0.58 0.32
N THR A 41 3.22 -1.65 0.66
CA THR A 41 2.37 -2.34 -0.30
C THR A 41 1.20 -1.46 -0.78
N ALA A 42 0.57 -0.66 0.09
CA ALA A 42 -0.43 0.32 -0.31
C ALA A 42 0.10 1.35 -1.30
N ARG A 43 1.33 1.85 -1.06
CA ARG A 43 1.99 2.81 -1.95
C ARG A 43 2.27 2.19 -3.32
N VAL A 44 2.81 0.98 -3.35
CA VAL A 44 3.08 0.30 -4.62
C VAL A 44 1.79 -0.01 -5.38
N LEU A 45 0.73 -0.43 -4.69
CA LEU A 45 -0.59 -0.65 -5.29
C LEU A 45 -1.22 0.63 -5.83
N TRP A 46 -1.01 1.76 -5.13
CA TRP A 46 -1.44 3.06 -5.61
C TRP A 46 -0.76 3.40 -6.93
N ASP A 47 0.56 3.27 -6.99
CA ASP A 47 1.35 3.52 -8.20
C ASP A 47 0.93 2.54 -9.32
N TRP A 48 0.73 1.27 -8.99
CA TRP A 48 0.20 0.24 -9.91
C TRP A 48 -1.19 0.59 -10.46
N SER A 49 -2.00 1.33 -9.71
CA SER A 49 -3.34 1.76 -10.13
C SER A 49 -3.35 3.03 -10.99
N VAL A 50 -2.28 3.82 -10.96
CA VAL A 50 -2.20 5.16 -11.58
C VAL A 50 -1.30 5.15 -12.81
N LEU A 51 -0.20 4.41 -12.75
CA LEU A 51 0.82 4.44 -13.78
C LEU A 51 0.52 3.38 -14.84
N SER A 52 0.47 3.81 -16.10
CA SER A 52 0.54 2.89 -17.23
C SER A 52 2.00 2.53 -17.45
N GLU A 53 2.44 1.46 -16.79
CA GLU A 53 3.82 0.99 -16.84
C GLU A 53 3.99 -0.21 -17.75
N SER A 54 5.21 -0.37 -18.26
CA SER A 54 5.60 -1.62 -18.91
C SER A 54 5.57 -2.78 -17.92
N THR A 55 5.31 -3.98 -18.43
CA THR A 55 5.34 -5.21 -17.65
C THR A 55 6.66 -5.36 -16.88
N ASP A 56 7.79 -5.03 -17.51
CA ASP A 56 9.12 -5.14 -16.90
C ASP A 56 9.29 -4.21 -15.69
N ALA A 57 8.81 -2.96 -15.78
CA ALA A 57 8.88 -2.00 -14.68
C ALA A 57 8.00 -2.45 -13.50
N SER A 58 6.80 -2.96 -13.78
CA SER A 58 5.89 -3.52 -12.78
C SER A 58 6.49 -4.75 -12.07
N GLN A 59 7.14 -5.64 -12.81
CA GLN A 59 7.83 -6.81 -12.27
C GLN A 59 9.03 -6.41 -11.41
N ALA A 60 9.87 -5.48 -11.88
CA ALA A 60 11.00 -4.97 -11.11
C ALA A 60 10.56 -4.35 -9.78
N ARG A 61 9.48 -3.56 -9.79
CA ARG A 61 8.91 -2.97 -8.57
C ARG A 61 8.35 -4.03 -7.63
N SER A 62 7.65 -5.03 -8.16
CA SER A 62 7.13 -6.14 -7.36
C SER A 62 8.26 -6.94 -6.71
N ALA A 63 9.35 -7.19 -7.43
CA ALA A 63 10.55 -7.84 -6.91
C ALA A 63 11.24 -7.02 -5.81
N GLY A 64 11.42 -5.71 -6.02
CA GLY A 64 11.97 -4.82 -5.00
C GLY A 64 11.08 -4.77 -3.74
N THR A 65 9.76 -4.75 -3.92
CA THR A 65 8.79 -4.81 -2.82
C THR A 65 8.91 -6.13 -2.06
N ARG A 66 9.04 -7.26 -2.76
CA ARG A 66 9.27 -8.58 -2.14
C ARG A 66 10.51 -8.57 -1.27
N HIS A 67 11.63 -8.09 -1.80
CA HIS A 67 12.90 -8.06 -1.09
C HIS A 67 12.80 -7.19 0.17
N TRP A 68 12.20 -6.01 0.06
CA TRP A 68 12.00 -5.12 1.21
C TRP A 68 11.08 -5.74 2.27
N VAL A 69 9.95 -6.33 1.90
CA VAL A 69 9.04 -7.01 2.86
C VAL A 69 9.73 -8.20 3.54
N GLN A 70 10.59 -8.94 2.83
CA GLN A 70 11.37 -10.04 3.40
C GLN A 70 12.40 -9.57 4.44
N SER A 71 12.85 -8.31 4.36
CA SER A 71 13.75 -7.72 5.36
C SER A 71 13.04 -7.40 6.70
N LEU A 72 11.70 -7.39 6.72
CA LEU A 72 10.93 -7.10 7.92
C LEU A 72 10.75 -8.33 8.82
N THR A 73 10.75 -8.08 10.13
CA THR A 73 10.50 -9.08 11.18
C THR A 73 9.00 -9.34 11.36
N LEU A 74 8.34 -9.75 10.27
CA LEU A 74 6.90 -10.05 10.26
C LEU A 74 6.57 -11.40 10.90
N PRO A 75 5.44 -11.52 11.61
CA PRO A 75 4.89 -12.82 12.00
C PRO A 75 4.71 -13.74 10.77
N PRO A 76 4.88 -15.07 10.90
CA PRO A 76 4.82 -15.99 9.77
C PRO A 76 3.52 -15.91 8.96
N GLN A 77 2.38 -15.81 9.65
CA GLN A 77 1.06 -15.67 9.00
C GLN A 77 0.95 -14.37 8.20
N SER A 78 1.47 -13.27 8.75
CA SER A 78 1.48 -11.98 8.07
C SER A 78 2.32 -12.02 6.81
N ARG A 79 3.50 -12.66 6.88
CA ARG A 79 4.41 -12.81 5.74
C ARG A 79 3.74 -13.52 4.56
N ILE A 80 2.97 -14.58 4.82
CA ILE A 80 2.25 -15.33 3.77
C ILE A 80 1.27 -14.41 3.03
N VAL A 81 0.50 -13.59 3.75
CA VAL A 81 -0.50 -12.70 3.14
C VAL A 81 0.15 -11.66 2.23
N PHE A 82 1.25 -11.05 2.66
CA PHE A 82 1.99 -10.10 1.81
C PHE A 82 2.66 -10.77 0.61
N GLN A 83 3.17 -11.99 0.75
CA GLN A 83 3.72 -12.75 -0.38
C GLN A 83 2.65 -13.02 -1.44
N GLN A 84 1.44 -13.45 -1.03
CA GLN A 84 0.32 -13.66 -1.96
C GLN A 84 -0.06 -12.38 -2.71
N LEU A 85 -0.05 -11.23 -2.03
CA LEU A 85 -0.33 -9.94 -2.65
C LEU A 85 0.72 -9.59 -3.70
N ILE A 86 2.00 -9.73 -3.35
CA ILE A 86 3.11 -9.40 -4.25
C ILE A 86 3.16 -10.37 -5.44
N ASP A 87 2.82 -11.64 -5.24
CA ASP A 87 2.71 -12.62 -6.33
C ASP A 87 1.58 -12.27 -7.29
N ALA A 88 0.43 -11.84 -6.77
CA ALA A 88 -0.69 -11.38 -7.60
C ALA A 88 -0.30 -10.12 -8.40
N MET A 89 0.40 -9.17 -7.78
CA MET A 89 0.94 -7.98 -8.47
C MET A 89 1.93 -8.36 -9.58
N THR A 90 2.84 -9.31 -9.30
CA THR A 90 3.84 -9.80 -10.27
C THR A 90 3.17 -10.41 -11.50
N ARG A 91 2.06 -11.14 -11.30
CA ARG A 91 1.26 -11.74 -12.37
C ARG A 91 0.32 -10.76 -13.08
N SER A 92 0.25 -9.50 -12.63
CA SER A 92 -0.75 -8.52 -13.09
C SER A 92 -2.20 -9.04 -12.99
N ASP A 93 -2.46 -9.91 -12.01
CA ASP A 93 -3.77 -10.53 -11.76
C ASP A 93 -4.61 -9.58 -10.90
N ARG A 94 -5.35 -8.67 -11.55
CA ARG A 94 -6.13 -7.64 -10.86
C ARG A 94 -7.14 -8.21 -9.85
N PRO A 95 -7.99 -9.21 -10.19
CA PRO A 95 -8.86 -9.85 -9.21
C PRO A 95 -8.07 -10.47 -8.04
N GLY A 96 -6.96 -11.14 -8.32
CA GLY A 96 -6.08 -11.70 -7.30
C GLY A 96 -5.49 -10.64 -6.36
N VAL A 97 -5.08 -9.49 -6.91
CA VAL A 97 -4.57 -8.34 -6.16
C VAL A 97 -5.63 -7.78 -5.23
N ILE A 98 -6.85 -7.57 -5.72
CA ILE A 98 -7.96 -7.05 -4.90
C ILE A 98 -8.24 -8.01 -3.73
N ALA A 99 -8.38 -9.31 -4.01
CA ALA A 99 -8.66 -10.31 -2.98
C ALA A 99 -7.51 -10.42 -1.96
N ALA A 100 -6.25 -10.37 -2.42
CA ALA A 100 -5.08 -10.40 -1.53
C ALA A 100 -4.96 -9.11 -0.70
N TRP A 101 -5.33 -7.97 -1.26
CA TRP A 101 -5.36 -6.69 -0.55
C TRP A 101 -6.41 -6.69 0.57
N GLU A 102 -7.62 -7.20 0.30
CA GLU A 102 -8.66 -7.34 1.33
C GLU A 102 -8.22 -8.25 2.49
N ARG A 103 -7.53 -9.36 2.20
CA ARG A 103 -6.92 -10.20 3.23
C ARG A 103 -5.86 -9.44 4.03
N THR A 104 -5.04 -8.64 3.37
CA THR A 104 -4.03 -7.79 4.01
C THR A 104 -4.68 -6.76 4.95
N LEU A 105 -5.76 -6.12 4.53
CA LEU A 105 -6.51 -5.18 5.36
C LEU A 105 -7.15 -5.86 6.58
N SER A 106 -7.70 -7.06 6.39
CA SER A 106 -8.29 -7.85 7.46
C SER A 106 -7.25 -8.24 8.51
N LEU A 107 -6.07 -8.65 8.07
CA LEU A 107 -4.92 -8.95 8.94
C LEU A 107 -4.44 -7.70 9.70
N ALA A 108 -4.28 -6.57 9.01
CA ALA A 108 -3.80 -5.34 9.60
C ALA A 108 -4.87 -4.62 10.46
N ALA A 109 -6.13 -5.03 10.41
CA ALA A 109 -7.25 -4.32 11.03
C ALA A 109 -7.09 -4.11 12.55
N ARG A 110 -6.41 -5.05 13.22
CA ARG A 110 -6.11 -4.99 14.66
C ARG A 110 -5.07 -3.91 14.98
N ALA A 111 -4.03 -3.79 14.14
CA ALA A 111 -2.96 -2.81 14.33
C ALA A 111 -3.38 -1.41 13.80
N MET A 112 -4.30 -1.34 12.84
CA MET A 112 -4.73 -0.10 12.20
C MET A 112 -5.79 0.66 13.00
N ASN A 113 -5.39 1.82 13.53
CA ASN A 113 -6.30 2.81 14.10
C ASN A 113 -7.27 3.34 13.01
N GLY A 114 -8.41 3.90 13.44
CA GLY A 114 -9.47 4.39 12.55
C GLY A 114 -9.02 5.42 11.49
N ALA A 115 -7.96 6.19 11.74
CA ALA A 115 -7.50 7.27 10.88
C ALA A 115 -6.88 6.81 9.54
N ALA A 116 -6.31 5.60 9.48
CA ALA A 116 -5.73 5.06 8.24
C ALA A 116 -6.76 4.33 7.35
N ARG A 117 -7.91 3.94 7.93
CA ARG A 117 -8.94 3.14 7.24
C ARG A 117 -9.53 3.84 6.00
N PRO A 118 -9.82 5.15 6.00
CA PRO A 118 -10.39 5.83 4.83
C PRO A 118 -9.48 5.75 3.60
N ASP A 119 -8.18 6.02 3.76
CA ASP A 119 -7.21 5.99 2.66
C ASP A 119 -7.10 4.59 2.04
N LEU A 120 -7.12 3.55 2.88
CA LEU A 120 -7.00 2.17 2.44
C LEU A 120 -8.28 1.63 1.77
N LYS A 121 -9.44 2.08 2.25
CA LYS A 121 -10.72 1.83 1.57
C LYS A 121 -10.78 2.54 0.21
N ALA A 122 -10.28 3.77 0.13
CA ALA A 122 -10.20 4.51 -1.12
C ALA A 122 -9.28 3.80 -2.13
N LEU A 123 -8.16 3.24 -1.67
CA LEU A 123 -7.30 2.39 -2.50
C LEU A 123 -8.03 1.14 -2.98
N ALA A 124 -8.73 0.42 -2.11
CA ALA A 124 -9.50 -0.77 -2.50
C ALA A 124 -10.57 -0.44 -3.56
N GLY A 125 -11.30 0.67 -3.36
CA GLY A 125 -12.26 1.17 -4.35
C GLY A 125 -11.58 1.49 -5.69
N ARG A 126 -10.43 2.14 -5.68
CA ARG A 126 -9.67 2.47 -6.90
C ARG A 126 -9.17 1.22 -7.64
N LEU A 127 -8.72 0.21 -6.90
CA LEU A 127 -8.34 -1.07 -7.48
C LEU A 127 -9.53 -1.75 -8.16
N ALA A 128 -10.73 -1.66 -7.57
CA ALA A 128 -11.96 -2.21 -8.15
C ALA A 128 -12.47 -1.43 -9.37
N THR A 129 -12.39 -0.09 -9.37
CA THR A 129 -12.98 0.75 -10.43
C THR A 129 -12.12 0.92 -11.68
N GLY A 130 -10.88 0.43 -11.69
CA GLY A 130 -10.11 0.28 -12.94
C GLY A 130 -10.07 1.52 -13.82
N SER A 131 -9.69 2.68 -13.30
CA SER A 131 -9.67 3.92 -14.09
C SER A 131 -8.27 4.54 -14.10
N ALA A 132 -7.53 4.20 -15.17
CA ALA A 132 -6.62 5.16 -15.77
C ALA A 132 -7.50 6.24 -16.40
N THR A 133 -7.66 7.36 -15.71
CA THR A 133 -7.95 8.64 -16.36
C THR A 133 -6.63 9.33 -16.61
#